data_AF-A0A1F4FK57-F1
#
_entry.id   AF-A0A1F4FK57-F1
#
_cell.length_a   1.000
_cell.length_b   1.000
_cell.length_c   1.000
_cell.angle_alpha   90.00
_cell.angle_beta   90.00
_cell.angle_gamma   90.00
#
_symmetry.space_group_name_H-M   'P 1'
#
loop_
_entity.id
_entity.type
_entity.pdbx_description
1 polymer ?
#
loop_
_entity_poly.entity_id
_entity_poly.type
_entity_poly.pdbx_seq_one_letter_code
_entity_poly.pdbx_strand_id
1 'polypeptide(L)'
;MEGPMSYSDLDDARKQHAALLEIIIHNAGGWSDRASLGRIVELCRAARSAIDDLECRETVRLIAEYAADLFSEQAHRKWDRGSMSGADFLRLEIVRALHSFNHRLTEIEAARKGGEQPDPSLKGPGSSVPKA
;
A
#
# COMPACT_ATOMS: atom_id res chain seq x y z
N MET A 1 -25.74 3.22 17.74
CA MET A 1 -24.37 2.70 17.78
C MET A 1 -23.95 2.51 16.34
N GLU A 2 -23.33 3.53 15.74
CA GLU A 2 -22.68 3.36 14.44
C GLU A 2 -21.43 2.51 14.69
N GLY A 3 -21.40 1.31 14.10
CA GLY A 3 -20.21 0.46 14.14
C GLY A 3 -19.03 1.17 13.49
N PRO A 4 -17.78 0.77 13.78
CA PRO A 4 -16.64 1.31 13.05
C PRO A 4 -16.91 1.13 11.56
N MET A 5 -16.93 2.22 10.79
CA MET A 5 -16.97 2.14 9.33
C MET A 5 -15.75 1.33 8.91
N SER A 6 -15.97 0.05 8.63
CA SER A 6 -14.93 -0.84 8.10
C SER A 6 -14.67 -0.37 6.68
N TYR A 7 -13.51 0.23 6.48
CA TYR A 7 -12.98 0.49 5.14
C TYR A 7 -12.45 -0.84 4.60
N SER A 8 -13.38 -1.69 4.15
CA SER A 8 -13.09 -3.04 3.68
C SER A 8 -12.01 -3.06 2.59
N ASP A 9 -11.98 -2.03 1.75
CA ASP A 9 -10.95 -1.80 0.74
C ASP A 9 -9.55 -1.61 1.35
N LEU A 10 -9.43 -0.81 2.41
CA LEU A 10 -8.16 -0.57 3.12
C LEU A 10 -7.72 -1.81 3.90
N ASP A 11 -8.66 -2.52 4.52
CA ASP A 11 -8.37 -3.78 5.23
C ASP A 11 -7.88 -4.86 4.26
N ASP A 12 -8.50 -4.98 3.09
CA ASP A 12 -8.08 -5.93 2.07
C ASP A 12 -6.71 -5.58 1.48
N ALA A 13 -6.42 -4.29 1.24
CA ALA A 13 -5.11 -3.84 0.82
C ALA A 13 -4.02 -4.09 1.88
N ARG A 14 -4.33 -3.93 3.16
CA ARG A 14 -3.42 -4.26 4.27
C ARG A 14 -3.08 -5.74 4.33
N LYS A 15 -4.08 -6.61 4.11
CA LYS A 15 -3.83 -8.07 3.99
C LYS A 15 -2.88 -8.37 2.84
N GLN A 16 -3.06 -7.73 1.68
CA GLN A 16 -2.14 -7.90 0.54
C GLN A 16 -0.73 -7.41 0.88
N HIS A 17 -0.61 -6.25 1.53
CA HIS A 17 0.67 -5.71 2.00
C HIS A 17 1.40 -6.69 2.94
N ALA A 18 0.69 -7.23 3.94
CA ALA A 18 1.28 -8.18 4.89
C ALA A 18 1.78 -9.45 4.19
N ALA A 19 0.99 -10.00 3.28
CA ALA A 19 1.38 -11.19 2.50
C ALA A 19 2.58 -10.91 1.58
N LEU A 20 2.64 -9.73 0.95
CA LEU A 20 3.79 -9.33 0.13
C LEU A 20 5.06 -9.22 0.97
N LEU A 21 4.96 -8.56 2.13
CA LEU A 21 6.10 -8.40 3.04
C LEU A 21 6.62 -9.75 3.54
N GLU A 22 5.72 -10.67 3.89
CA GLU A 22 6.07 -12.02 4.32
C GLU A 22 6.88 -12.76 3.24
N ILE A 23 6.45 -12.71 1.97
CA ILE A 23 7.18 -13.37 0.88
C ILE A 23 8.58 -12.77 0.72
N ILE A 24 8.72 -11.44 0.80
CA ILE A 24 10.00 -10.77 0.58
C ILE A 24 10.98 -11.00 1.74
N ILE A 25 10.49 -11.08 2.98
CA ILE A 25 11.32 -11.40 4.15
C ILE A 25 11.83 -12.84 4.07
N HIS A 26 10.98 -13.81 3.74
CA HIS A 26 11.34 -15.23 3.78
C HIS A 26 12.12 -15.71 2.55
N ASN A 27 11.97 -15.07 1.38
CA ASN A 27 12.59 -15.54 0.15
C ASN A 27 13.77 -14.66 -0.24
N ALA A 28 14.97 -15.26 -0.24
CA ALA A 28 16.20 -14.50 -0.42
C ALA A 28 16.34 -13.80 -1.79
N GLY A 29 15.66 -14.32 -2.82
CA GLY A 29 15.73 -13.80 -4.19
C GLY A 29 17.12 -13.95 -4.79
N GLY A 30 17.31 -13.52 -6.05
CA GLY A 30 18.56 -13.72 -6.79
C GLY A 30 18.67 -15.06 -7.50
N TRP A 31 17.58 -15.84 -7.53
CA TRP A 31 17.43 -17.01 -8.40
C TRP A 31 16.03 -17.03 -9.00
N SER A 32 15.84 -17.86 -10.02
CA SER A 32 14.54 -18.05 -10.65
C SER A 32 13.56 -18.74 -9.69
N ASP A 33 12.61 -17.99 -9.14
CA ASP A 33 11.49 -18.53 -8.36
C ASP A 33 10.15 -18.04 -8.94
N ARG A 34 9.62 -18.85 -9.86
CA ARG A 34 8.32 -18.60 -10.49
C ARG A 34 7.15 -18.70 -9.52
N ALA A 35 7.26 -19.47 -8.45
CA ALA A 35 6.18 -19.63 -7.49
C ALA A 35 6.03 -18.37 -6.62
N SER A 36 7.15 -17.84 -6.11
CA SER A 36 7.16 -16.58 -5.36
C SER A 36 6.76 -15.40 -6.24
N LEU A 37 7.28 -15.33 -7.47
CA LEU A 37 6.89 -14.27 -8.42
C LEU A 37 5.40 -14.34 -8.76
N GLY A 38 4.86 -15.53 -9.04
CA GLY A 38 3.44 -15.71 -9.32
C GLY A 38 2.54 -15.22 -8.19
N ARG A 39 2.89 -15.55 -6.94
CA ARG A 39 2.15 -15.06 -5.77
C ARG A 39 2.23 -13.53 -5.63
N ILE A 40 3.40 -12.94 -5.81
CA ILE A 40 3.58 -11.48 -5.72
C ILE A 40 2.73 -10.76 -6.78
N VAL A 41 2.72 -11.25 -8.02
CA VAL A 41 1.92 -10.66 -9.10
C VAL A 41 0.43 -10.70 -8.78
N GLU A 42 -0.07 -11.82 -8.25
CA GLU A 42 -1.48 -11.95 -7.87
C GLU A 42 -1.84 -11.02 -6.69
N LEU A 43 -1.00 -10.94 -5.66
CA LEU A 43 -1.19 -10.02 -4.54
C LEU A 43 -1.15 -8.54 -4.99
N CYS A 44 -0.24 -8.20 -5.91
CA CYS A 44 -0.16 -6.85 -6.48
C CYS A 44 -1.41 -6.52 -7.31
N ARG A 45 -1.93 -7.47 -8.09
CA ARG A 45 -3.18 -7.27 -8.85
C ARG A 45 -4.36 -7.06 -7.91
N ALA A 46 -4.45 -7.86 -6.83
CA ALA A 46 -5.50 -7.71 -5.82
C ALA A 46 -5.42 -6.34 -5.12
N ALA A 47 -4.23 -5.91 -4.71
CA ALA A 47 -4.03 -4.61 -4.05
C ALA A 47 -4.42 -3.42 -4.95
N ARG A 48 -4.05 -3.46 -6.24
CA ARG A 48 -4.43 -2.42 -7.23
C ARG A 48 -5.93 -2.36 -7.51
N SER A 49 -6.62 -3.49 -7.35
CA SER A 49 -8.07 -3.59 -7.57
C SER A 49 -8.86 -3.19 -6.33
N ALA A 50 -8.28 -3.38 -5.14
CA ALA A 50 -8.92 -3.02 -3.87
C ALA A 50 -9.03 -1.50 -3.68
N ILE A 51 -8.02 -0.73 -4.11
CA ILE A 51 -7.96 0.72 -3.84
C ILE A 51 -7.90 1.53 -5.13
N ASP A 52 -8.77 2.53 -5.22
CA ASP A 52 -8.80 3.53 -6.30
C ASP A 52 -7.98 4.78 -5.94
N ASP A 53 -6.69 4.58 -5.73
CA ASP A 53 -5.70 5.65 -5.50
C ASP A 53 -4.53 5.48 -6.47
N LEU A 54 -4.19 6.56 -7.17
CA LEU A 54 -3.17 6.54 -8.22
C LEU A 54 -1.78 6.22 -7.64
N GLU A 55 -1.43 6.82 -6.51
CA GLU A 55 -0.12 6.63 -5.86
C GLU A 55 0.04 5.20 -5.36
N CYS A 56 -1.01 4.63 -4.76
CA CYS A 56 -1.08 3.21 -4.42
C CYS A 56 -0.87 2.31 -5.64
N ARG A 57 -1.54 2.60 -6.76
CA ARG A 57 -1.44 1.78 -7.99
C ARG A 57 -0.04 1.81 -8.60
N GLU A 58 0.59 2.98 -8.64
CA GLU A 58 1.97 3.13 -9.14
C GLU A 58 2.97 2.45 -8.19
N THR A 59 2.81 2.61 -6.88
CA THR A 59 3.69 1.95 -5.90
C THR A 59 3.62 0.43 -6.01
N VAL A 60 2.42 -0.14 -6.11
CA VAL A 60 2.22 -1.59 -6.28
C VAL A 60 2.74 -2.08 -7.62
N ARG A 61 2.65 -1.27 -8.67
CA ARG A 61 3.26 -1.57 -9.96
C ARG A 61 4.78 -1.70 -9.85
N LEU A 62 5.44 -0.74 -9.19
CA LEU A 62 6.89 -0.78 -8.97
C LEU A 62 7.32 -2.04 -8.18
N ILE A 63 6.55 -2.43 -7.15
CA ILE A 63 6.80 -3.66 -6.40
C ILE A 63 6.81 -4.88 -7.34
N ALA A 64 5.84 -4.98 -8.25
CA ALA A 64 5.77 -6.09 -9.20
C ALA A 64 6.94 -6.10 -10.20
N GLU A 65 7.34 -4.92 -10.70
CA GLU A 65 8.49 -4.79 -11.62
C GLU A 65 9.81 -5.17 -10.94
N TYR A 66 10.05 -4.72 -9.70
CA TYR A 66 11.24 -5.10 -8.94
C TYR A 66 11.23 -6.59 -8.55
N ALA A 67 10.07 -7.15 -8.22
CA ALA A 67 9.96 -8.58 -7.94
C ALA A 67 10.27 -9.44 -9.17
N ALA A 68 9.85 -9.01 -10.37
CA ALA A 68 10.17 -9.71 -11.61
C ALA A 68 11.68 -9.76 -11.88
N ASP A 69 12.40 -8.68 -11.57
CA ASP A 69 13.85 -8.66 -11.66
C ASP A 69 14.53 -9.49 -10.55
N LEU A 70 14.02 -9.42 -9.31
CA LEU A 70 14.56 -10.11 -8.14
C LEU A 70 14.51 -11.64 -8.30
N PHE A 71 13.39 -12.15 -8.82
CA PHE A 71 13.15 -13.58 -9.04
C PHE A 71 13.49 -14.01 -10.47
N SER A 72 14.25 -13.20 -11.21
CA SER A 72 14.86 -13.59 -12.48
C SER A 72 16.19 -14.30 -12.24
N GLU A 73 16.53 -15.21 -13.14
CA GLU A 73 17.82 -15.89 -13.18
C GLU A 73 19.01 -14.91 -13.25
N GLN A 74 18.86 -13.78 -13.95
CA GLN A 74 19.96 -12.84 -14.18
C GLN A 74 19.56 -11.37 -14.15
N ALA A 75 18.27 -11.01 -14.25
CA ALA A 75 17.88 -9.60 -14.37
C ALA A 75 18.19 -8.77 -13.11
N HIS A 76 18.32 -9.40 -11.94
CA HIS A 76 18.77 -8.75 -10.71
C HIS A 76 20.19 -8.16 -10.85
N ARG A 77 21.09 -8.74 -11.66
CA ARG A 77 22.49 -8.29 -11.79
C ARG A 77 22.64 -6.87 -12.34
N LYS A 78 21.68 -6.38 -13.13
CA LYS A 78 21.71 -4.99 -13.63
C LYS A 78 21.56 -3.96 -12.51
N TRP A 79 21.11 -4.40 -11.33
CA TRP A 79 20.91 -3.58 -10.15
C TRP A 79 22.11 -3.62 -9.19
N ASP A 80 23.20 -4.30 -9.54
CA ASP A 80 24.41 -4.35 -8.72
C ASP A 80 24.95 -2.92 -8.46
N ARG A 81 25.24 -2.62 -7.18
CA ARG A 81 25.75 -1.32 -6.74
C ARG A 81 27.05 -1.50 -5.96
N GLY A 82 28.11 -1.88 -6.66
CA GLY A 82 29.48 -1.94 -6.13
C GLY A 82 29.62 -2.93 -4.96
N SER A 83 29.35 -2.47 -3.74
CA SER A 83 29.36 -3.27 -2.50
C SER A 83 28.03 -3.97 -2.17
N MET A 84 26.94 -3.66 -2.89
CA MET A 84 25.61 -4.25 -2.68
C MET A 84 25.19 -5.08 -3.89
N SER A 85 24.78 -6.32 -3.65
CA SER A 85 24.23 -7.17 -4.72
C SER A 85 22.91 -6.59 -5.23
N GLY A 86 22.61 -6.77 -6.51
CA GLY A 86 21.35 -6.31 -7.09
C GLY A 86 20.12 -6.98 -6.47
N ALA A 87 20.26 -8.21 -5.96
CA ALA A 87 19.21 -8.87 -5.20
C ALA A 87 18.93 -8.17 -3.85
N ASP A 88 19.98 -7.80 -3.10
CA ASP A 88 19.83 -7.05 -1.85
C ASP A 88 19.28 -5.65 -2.10
N PHE A 89 19.75 -4.99 -3.16
CA PHE A 89 19.24 -3.70 -3.60
C PHE A 89 17.74 -3.76 -3.90
N LEU A 90 17.32 -4.73 -4.73
CA LEU A 90 15.91 -4.90 -5.11
C LEU A 90 15.03 -5.21 -3.90
N ARG A 91 15.51 -6.03 -2.95
CA ARG A 91 14.74 -6.32 -1.73
C ARG A 91 14.56 -5.08 -0.88
N LEU A 92 15.61 -4.27 -0.72
CA LEU A 92 15.50 -3.01 0.00
C LEU A 92 14.49 -2.07 -0.69
N GLU A 93 14.54 -1.95 -2.00
CA GLU A 93 13.61 -1.10 -2.75
C GLU A 93 12.16 -1.61 -2.70
N ILE A 94 11.94 -2.92 -2.75
CA ILE A 94 10.61 -3.52 -2.57
C ILE A 94 10.09 -3.25 -1.16
N VAL A 95 10.92 -3.42 -0.12
CA VAL A 95 10.52 -3.13 1.27
C VAL A 95 10.19 -1.66 1.44
N ARG A 96 10.98 -0.74 0.88
CA ARG A 96 10.68 0.70 0.88
C ARG A 96 9.34 1.01 0.21
N ALA A 97 9.09 0.44 -0.96
CA ALA A 97 7.83 0.63 -1.68
C ALA A 97 6.63 0.07 -0.87
N LEU A 98 6.79 -1.07 -0.19
CA LEU A 98 5.75 -1.62 0.69
C LEU A 98 5.46 -0.69 1.88
N HIS A 99 6.49 -0.11 2.49
CA HIS A 99 6.33 0.88 3.55
C HIS A 99 5.60 2.15 3.04
N SER A 100 5.97 2.67 1.87
CA SER A 100 5.29 3.80 1.23
C SER A 100 3.82 3.48 0.94
N PHE A 101 3.53 2.28 0.43
CA PHE A 101 2.17 1.82 0.19
C PHE A 101 1.35 1.82 1.50
N ASN A 102 1.85 1.21 2.57
CA ASN A 102 1.15 1.17 3.86
C ASN A 102 0.99 2.56 4.51
N HIS A 103 1.97 3.45 4.32
CA HIS A 103 1.85 4.84 4.76
C HIS A 103 0.69 5.53 4.04
N ARG A 104 0.61 5.40 2.71
CA ARG A 104 -0.48 5.94 1.90
C ARG A 104 -1.86 5.41 2.32
N LEU A 105 -1.97 4.13 2.64
CA LEU A 105 -3.21 3.55 3.19
C LEU A 105 -3.66 4.26 4.48
N THR A 106 -2.70 4.61 5.33
CA THR A 106 -2.95 5.28 6.60
C THR A 106 -3.40 6.73 6.38
N GLU A 107 -2.82 7.44 5.41
CA GLU A 107 -3.25 8.78 5.01
C GLU A 107 -4.67 8.79 4.45
N ILE A 108 -5.00 7.84 3.58
CA ILE A 108 -6.34 7.69 3.01
C ILE A 108 -7.35 7.44 4.14
N GLU A 109 -7.02 6.55 5.09
CA GLU A 109 -7.90 6.29 6.24
C GLU A 109 -8.11 7.54 7.10
N ALA A 110 -7.04 8.29 7.37
CA ALA A 110 -7.11 9.52 8.16
C ALA A 110 -7.96 10.60 7.46
N ALA A 111 -7.81 10.76 6.14
CA ALA A 111 -8.61 11.69 5.35
C ALA A 111 -10.10 11.32 5.37
N ARG A 112 -10.44 10.03 5.25
CA ARG A 112 -11.82 9.55 5.34
C ARG A 112 -12.42 9.80 6.73
N LYS A 113 -11.66 9.52 7.80
CA LYS A 113 -12.08 9.81 9.19
C LYS A 113 -12.25 11.31 9.46
N GLY A 114 -11.39 12.15 8.90
CA GLY A 114 -11.45 13.61 9.06
C GLY A 114 -12.61 14.25 8.30
N GLY A 115 -12.99 13.70 7.14
CA GLY A 115 -14.18 14.12 6.39
C GLY A 115 -15.51 13.70 7.02
N GLU A 116 -15.48 12.71 7.92
CA GLU A 116 -16.66 12.17 8.62
C GLU A 116 -17.02 12.98 9.88
N GLN A 117 -16.23 13.96 10.32
CA GLN A 117 -16.64 14.81 11.45
C GLN A 117 -17.76 15.75 11.01
N PRO A 118 -19.01 15.59 11.48
CA PRO A 118 -20.04 16.59 11.26
C PRO A 118 -19.62 17.85 12.00
N ASP A 119 -19.54 18.96 11.27
CA ASP A 119 -19.31 20.29 11.81
C ASP A 119 -20.29 20.57 12.96
N PRO A 120 -19.84 20.66 14.24
CA PRO A 120 -20.73 20.93 15.36
C PRO A 120 -21.17 22.40 15.44
N SER A 121 -20.78 23.27 14.50
CA SER A 121 -20.98 24.72 14.60
C SER A 121 -22.26 25.27 13.94
N LEU A 122 -23.14 24.44 13.37
CA LEU A 122 -24.46 24.89 12.90
C LEU A 122 -25.54 24.80 14.00
N LYS A 123 -25.30 25.43 15.16
CA LYS A 123 -26.38 25.91 16.05
C LYS A 123 -26.58 27.40 15.79
N GLY A 124 -27.47 27.71 14.86
CA GLY A 124 -27.86 29.08 14.56
C GLY A 124 -28.41 29.79 15.81
N PRO A 125 -28.05 31.06 16.06
CA PRO A 125 -28.68 31.83 17.12
C PRO A 125 -30.11 32.17 16.68
N GLY A 126 -31.10 31.58 17.35
CA GLY A 126 -32.49 32.01 17.28
C GLY A 126 -32.60 33.45 17.80
N SER A 127 -32.64 34.41 16.88
CA SER A 127 -33.01 35.80 17.19
C SER A 127 -34.47 35.86 17.61
N SER A 128 -34.72 35.82 18.93
CA SER A 128 -35.97 36.29 19.51
C SER A 128 -35.84 37.78 19.81
N VAL A 129 -36.52 38.61 19.04
CA VAL A 129 -36.80 40.01 19.40
C VAL A 129 -38.31 40.14 19.61
N PRO A 130 -38.80 40.46 20.83
CA PRO A 130 -40.21 40.79 20.99
C PRO A 130 -40.47 42.22 20.50
N LYS A 131 -41.58 42.36 19.76
CA LYS A 131 -42.09 43.62 19.23
C LYS A 131 -42.83 44.40 20.34
N ALA A 132 -42.74 45.73 20.25
CA ALA A 132 -43.28 46.75 21.15
C ALA A 132 -44.78 46.63 21.47
#